data_AF-A0A7K7REY4-F1
#
_entry.id   AF-A0A7K7REY4-F1
#
_cell.length_a   1.000
_cell.length_b   1.000
_cell.length_c   1.000
_cell.angle_alpha   90.00
_cell.angle_beta   90.00
_cell.angle_gamma   90.00
#
_symmetry.space_group_name_H-M   'P 1'
#
loop_
_entity.id
_entity.type
_entity.pdbx_description
1 polymer ?
#
loop_
_entity_poly.entity_id
_entity_poly.type
_entity_poly.pdbx_seq_one_letter_code
_entity_poly.pdbx_strand_id
1 'polypeptide(L)'
;MDSEVGEVAWVLLQMVSNPPEFVQKAASQTLGIMVENVTPARAMTALMDMGVNSHHAPVRKCAAELLLSLMERIGVTKLAGTPRAERLAHVAGRLAQDCHKDTRHYGQEMVKVLLNHQQFKKLLEQSLSPCDL
;
A
#
# COMPACT_ATOMS: atom_id res chain seq x y z
N MET A 1 -21.08 -8.34 4.18
CA MET A 1 -19.89 -8.99 3.56
C MET A 1 -18.66 -8.08 3.46
N ASP A 2 -18.80 -6.74 3.41
CA ASP A 2 -17.64 -5.83 3.39
C ASP A 2 -16.97 -5.61 4.76
N SER A 3 -17.71 -5.70 5.86
CA SER A 3 -17.18 -5.56 7.24
C SER A 3 -16.13 -6.62 7.57
N GLU A 4 -16.39 -7.87 7.22
CA GLU A 4 -15.55 -9.03 7.59
C GLU A 4 -14.11 -8.92 7.07
N VAL A 5 -13.92 -8.46 5.83
CA VAL A 5 -12.58 -8.31 5.23
C VAL A 5 -11.84 -7.12 5.85
N GLY A 6 -12.56 -6.05 6.17
CA GLY A 6 -12.00 -4.90 6.89
C GLY A 6 -11.54 -5.31 8.30
N GLU A 7 -12.37 -6.06 9.02
CA GLU A 7 -12.07 -6.56 10.36
C GLU A 7 -10.92 -7.56 10.37
N VAL A 8 -10.88 -8.53 9.45
CA VAL A 8 -9.76 -9.49 9.35
C VAL A 8 -8.45 -8.77 9.00
N ALA A 9 -8.49 -7.83 8.05
CA ALA A 9 -7.33 -7.01 7.73
C ALA A 9 -6.86 -6.21 8.95
N TRP A 10 -7.79 -5.56 9.67
CA TRP A 10 -7.49 -4.77 10.86
C TRP A 10 -6.87 -5.62 11.98
N VAL A 11 -7.45 -6.79 12.28
CA VAL A 11 -6.94 -7.73 13.28
C VAL A 11 -5.54 -8.21 12.91
N LEU A 12 -5.30 -8.58 11.65
CA LEU A 12 -3.97 -9.02 11.21
C LEU A 12 -2.95 -7.87 11.28
N LEU A 13 -3.33 -6.65 10.95
CA LEU A 13 -2.47 -5.47 11.07
C LEU A 13 -2.14 -5.16 12.54
N GLN A 14 -3.08 -5.36 13.48
CA GLN A 14 -2.79 -5.28 14.92
C GLN A 14 -1.82 -6.37 15.37
N MET A 15 -1.93 -7.59 14.83
CA MET A 15 -1.00 -8.68 15.11
C MET A 15 0.38 -8.50 14.48
N VAL A 16 0.56 -7.56 13.54
CA VAL A 16 1.89 -7.16 13.06
C VAL A 16 2.53 -6.09 13.97
N SER A 17 1.75 -5.43 14.81
CA SER A 17 2.17 -4.24 15.55
C SER A 17 3.00 -4.52 16.83
N ASN A 18 2.82 -5.68 17.49
CA ASN A 18 3.41 -5.92 18.82
C ASN A 18 3.93 -7.33 19.23
N PRO A 19 3.97 -8.38 18.38
CA PRO A 19 4.52 -9.68 18.79
C PRO A 19 5.94 -9.95 18.26
N PRO A 20 6.61 -11.04 18.72
CA PRO A 20 7.91 -11.48 18.20
C PRO A 20 7.90 -11.66 16.67
N GLU A 21 9.07 -11.51 16.05
CA GLU A 21 9.26 -11.46 14.59
C GLU A 21 8.57 -12.62 13.83
N PHE A 22 8.50 -13.82 14.43
CA PHE A 22 7.81 -14.96 13.83
C PHE A 22 6.29 -14.75 13.68
N VAL A 23 5.65 -14.06 14.63
CA VAL A 23 4.21 -13.75 14.58
C VAL A 23 3.95 -12.61 13.61
N GLN A 24 4.84 -11.62 13.54
CA GLN A 24 4.76 -10.56 12.53
C GLN A 24 4.84 -11.15 11.12
N LYS A 25 5.74 -12.11 10.91
CA LYS A 25 5.89 -12.83 9.65
C LYS A 25 4.65 -13.67 9.32
N ALA A 26 4.13 -14.42 10.29
CA ALA A 26 2.91 -15.21 10.11
C ALA A 26 1.70 -14.32 9.77
N ALA A 27 1.51 -13.22 10.50
CA ALA A 27 0.41 -12.27 10.24
C ALA A 27 0.55 -11.59 8.87
N SER A 28 1.76 -11.23 8.46
CA SER A 28 2.04 -10.68 7.12
C SER A 28 1.72 -11.71 6.02
N GLN A 29 2.08 -12.98 6.22
CA GLN A 29 1.75 -14.07 5.29
C GLN A 29 0.24 -14.30 5.20
N THR A 30 -0.48 -14.32 6.33
CA THR A 30 -1.94 -14.46 6.33
C THR A 30 -2.62 -13.28 5.64
N LEU A 31 -2.10 -12.06 5.83
CA LEU A 31 -2.60 -10.87 5.14
C LEU A 31 -2.37 -10.98 3.62
N GLY A 32 -1.22 -11.51 3.18
CA GLY A 32 -0.96 -11.82 1.78
C GLY A 32 -1.96 -12.81 1.19
N ILE A 33 -2.24 -13.92 1.89
CA ILE A 33 -3.24 -14.91 1.47
C ILE A 33 -4.63 -14.28 1.37
N MET A 34 -5.01 -13.42 2.33
CA MET A 34 -6.29 -12.72 2.27
C MET A 34 -6.37 -11.79 1.05
N VAL A 35 -5.30 -11.05 0.76
CA VAL A 35 -5.19 -10.15 -0.40
C VAL A 35 -5.31 -10.92 -1.73
N GLU A 36 -4.84 -12.16 -1.78
CA GLU A 36 -4.99 -13.02 -2.95
C GLU A 36 -6.42 -13.51 -3.15
N ASN A 37 -7.18 -13.72 -2.07
CA ASN A 37 -8.53 -14.29 -2.11
C ASN A 37 -9.66 -13.25 -2.21
N VAL A 38 -9.35 -11.95 -2.07
CA VAL A 38 -10.33 -10.86 -2.24
C VAL A 38 -10.11 -10.11 -3.55
N THR A 39 -11.14 -9.41 -4.03
CA THR A 39 -11.00 -8.57 -5.24
C THR A 39 -9.87 -7.56 -5.05
N PRO A 40 -9.00 -7.32 -6.05
CA PRO A 40 -7.86 -6.41 -5.90
C PRO A 40 -8.26 -4.99 -5.46
N ALA A 41 -9.41 -4.50 -5.93
CA ALA A 41 -9.97 -3.21 -5.52
C ALA A 41 -10.24 -3.10 -4.01
N ARG A 42 -10.75 -4.17 -3.38
CA ARG A 42 -11.02 -4.24 -1.94
C ARG A 42 -9.71 -4.33 -1.14
N ALA A 43 -8.79 -5.20 -1.57
CA ALA A 43 -7.48 -5.33 -0.95
C ALA A 43 -6.71 -4.00 -0.93
N MET A 44 -6.64 -3.30 -2.07
CA MET A 44 -5.95 -2.01 -2.15
C MET A 44 -6.58 -0.97 -1.22
N THR A 45 -7.91 -0.92 -1.15
CA THR A 45 -8.62 0.03 -0.27
C THR A 45 -8.30 -0.25 1.19
N ALA A 46 -8.40 -1.51 1.62
CA ALA A 46 -8.06 -1.93 2.98
C ALA A 46 -6.61 -1.62 3.37
N LEU A 47 -5.65 -1.89 2.47
CA LEU A 47 -4.23 -1.62 2.70
C LEU A 47 -3.94 -0.11 2.80
N MET A 48 -4.56 0.71 1.94
CA MET A 48 -4.41 2.16 1.96
C MET A 48 -5.07 2.81 3.18
N ASP A 49 -6.21 2.28 3.64
CA ASP A 49 -6.94 2.81 4.80
C ASP A 49 -6.24 2.45 6.11
N MET A 50 -5.95 1.17 6.31
CA MET A 50 -5.55 0.63 7.62
C MET A 50 -4.05 0.37 7.73
N GLY A 51 -3.40 -0.01 6.63
CA GLY A 51 -1.98 -0.37 6.63
C GLY A 51 -1.06 0.84 6.56
N VAL A 52 -1.22 1.65 5.52
CA VAL A 52 -0.35 2.82 5.25
C VAL A 52 -0.45 3.89 6.35
N ASN A 53 -1.62 4.04 6.98
CA ASN A 53 -1.82 5.03 8.04
C ASN A 53 -1.46 4.52 9.45
N SER A 54 -0.92 3.30 9.58
CA SER A 54 -0.58 2.74 10.88
C SER A 54 0.61 3.46 11.53
N HIS A 55 0.54 3.67 12.85
CA HIS A 55 1.67 4.18 13.63
C HIS A 55 2.85 3.21 13.70
N HIS A 56 2.62 1.91 13.45
CA HIS A 56 3.64 0.88 13.57
C HIS A 56 4.39 0.68 12.24
N ALA A 57 5.71 0.87 12.27
CA ALA A 57 6.57 0.73 11.10
C ALA A 57 6.47 -0.66 10.41
N PRO A 58 6.42 -1.80 11.15
CA PRO A 58 6.25 -3.12 10.52
C PRO A 58 4.93 -3.26 9.74
N VAL A 59 3.86 -2.65 10.24
CA VAL A 59 2.54 -2.64 9.61
C VAL A 59 2.58 -1.85 8.31
N ARG A 60 3.16 -0.64 8.33
CA ARG A 60 3.35 0.18 7.13
C ARG A 60 4.22 -0.52 6.09
N LYS A 61 5.29 -1.18 6.52
CA LYS A 61 6.15 -1.99 5.64
C LYS A 61 5.36 -3.09 4.94
N CYS A 62 4.66 -3.94 5.70
CA CYS A 62 3.87 -5.05 5.15
C CYS A 62 2.80 -4.54 4.17
N ALA A 63 2.12 -3.45 4.53
CA ALA A 63 1.13 -2.85 3.67
C ALA A 63 1.73 -2.30 2.37
N ALA A 64 2.90 -1.66 2.43
CA ALA A 64 3.60 -1.17 1.26
C ALA A 64 4.05 -2.30 0.33
N GLU A 65 4.61 -3.38 0.87
CA GLU A 65 5.01 -4.55 0.10
C GLU A 65 3.82 -5.18 -0.64
N LEU A 66 2.72 -5.47 0.07
CA LEU A 66 1.52 -6.05 -0.53
C LEU A 66 0.87 -5.12 -1.57
N LEU A 67 0.88 -3.81 -1.31
CA LEU A 67 0.33 -2.83 -2.24
C LEU A 67 1.16 -2.78 -3.53
N LEU A 68 2.49 -2.87 -3.45
CA LEU A 68 3.35 -2.90 -4.63
C LEU A 68 3.07 -4.16 -5.46
N SER A 69 3.01 -5.33 -4.83
CA SER A 69 2.68 -6.58 -5.53
C SER A 69 1.31 -6.53 -6.21
N LEU A 70 0.31 -5.92 -5.58
CA LEU A 70 -1.00 -5.69 -6.20
C LEU A 70 -0.91 -4.76 -7.40
N MET A 71 -0.13 -3.68 -7.30
CA MET A 71 0.03 -2.71 -8.37
C MET A 71 0.69 -3.34 -9.60
N GLU A 72 1.75 -4.12 -9.39
CA GLU A 72 2.45 -4.86 -10.45
C GLU A 72 1.53 -5.89 -11.11
N ARG A 73 0.74 -6.62 -10.32
CA ARG A 73 -0.21 -7.64 -10.83
C ARG A 73 -1.34 -7.03 -11.67
N ILE A 74 -1.89 -5.88 -11.26
CA ILE A 74 -2.96 -5.20 -12.00
C ILE A 74 -2.39 -4.50 -13.25
N GLY A 75 -1.22 -3.91 -13.11
CA GLY A 75 -0.56 -3.11 -14.14
C GLY A 75 -1.01 -1.65 -14.15
N VAL A 76 -0.05 -0.75 -14.41
CA VAL A 76 -0.25 0.71 -14.33
C VAL A 76 -1.37 1.24 -15.23
N THR A 77 -1.54 0.70 -16.43
CA THR A 77 -2.58 1.14 -17.37
C THR A 77 -3.99 0.88 -16.85
N LYS A 78 -4.22 -0.28 -16.23
CA LYS A 78 -5.52 -0.61 -15.62
C LYS A 78 -5.77 0.23 -14.38
N LEU A 79 -4.74 0.46 -13.56
CA LEU A 79 -4.83 1.29 -12.36
C LEU A 79 -5.22 2.74 -12.68
N ALA A 80 -4.69 3.29 -13.77
CA ALA A 80 -4.95 4.67 -14.20
C ALA A 80 -6.44 4.91 -14.50
N GLY A 81 -7.13 3.89 -15.02
CA GLY A 81 -8.57 3.93 -15.30
C GLY A 81 -9.47 3.70 -14.08
N THR A 82 -8.91 3.56 -12.87
CA THR A 82 -9.70 3.34 -11.65
C THR A 82 -9.96 4.64 -10.89
N PRO A 83 -11.07 4.74 -10.14
CA PRO A 83 -11.33 5.90 -9.26
C PRO A 83 -10.32 6.03 -8.10
N ARG A 84 -9.40 5.06 -7.96
CA ARG A 84 -8.37 5.05 -6.91
C ARG A 84 -7.03 5.61 -7.37
N ALA A 85 -6.88 5.97 -8.65
CA ALA A 85 -5.61 6.39 -9.23
C ALA A 85 -4.97 7.57 -8.48
N GLU A 86 -5.73 8.65 -8.25
CA GLU A 86 -5.24 9.83 -7.52
C GLU A 86 -4.80 9.47 -6.10
N ARG A 87 -5.66 8.73 -5.38
CA ARG A 87 -5.35 8.28 -4.02
C ARG A 87 -4.10 7.40 -3.98
N LEU A 88 -3.92 6.52 -4.96
CA LEU A 88 -2.76 5.65 -5.09
C LEU A 88 -1.48 6.46 -5.32
N ALA A 89 -1.52 7.48 -6.16
CA ALA A 89 -0.39 8.38 -6.39
C ALA A 89 0.03 9.10 -5.10
N HIS A 90 -0.94 9.60 -4.32
CA HIS A 90 -0.69 10.23 -3.03
C HIS A 90 -0.11 9.24 -2.01
N VAL A 91 -0.66 8.02 -1.93
CA VAL A 91 -0.14 6.96 -1.04
C VAL A 91 1.29 6.57 -1.42
N ALA A 92 1.58 6.38 -2.70
CA ALA A 92 2.93 6.04 -3.18
C ALA A 92 3.93 7.15 -2.84
N GLY A 93 3.56 8.42 -3.05
CA GLY A 93 4.38 9.57 -2.68
C GLY A 93 4.68 9.62 -1.18
N ARG A 94 3.65 9.42 -0.33
CA ARG A 94 3.83 9.35 1.13
C ARG A 94 4.74 8.20 1.56
N LEU A 95 4.53 7.00 1.01
CA LEU A 95 5.36 5.84 1.34
C LEU A 95 6.82 6.04 0.91
N ALA A 96 7.06 6.68 -0.24
CA ALA A 96 8.41 6.99 -0.72
C ALA A 96 9.21 7.92 0.22
N GLN A 97 8.52 8.63 1.12
CA GLN A 97 9.07 9.54 2.12
C GLN A 97 8.96 9.00 3.57
N ASP A 98 8.55 7.75 3.78
CA ASP A 98 8.40 7.15 5.12
C ASP A 98 9.71 7.20 5.95
N CYS A 99 9.61 7.25 7.28
CA CYS A 99 10.81 7.20 8.13
C CYS A 99 11.50 5.82 8.10
N HIS A 100 10.78 4.74 7.80
CA HIS A 100 11.29 3.38 7.74
C HIS A 100 11.91 3.07 6.36
N LYS A 101 13.15 2.57 6.34
CA LYS A 101 13.93 2.36 5.11
C LYS A 101 13.26 1.41 4.11
N ASP A 102 12.78 0.26 4.55
CA ASP A 102 12.14 -0.71 3.65
C ASP A 102 10.82 -0.15 3.09
N THR A 103 10.07 0.56 3.93
CA THR A 103 8.79 1.18 3.53
C THR A 103 9.02 2.24 2.46
N ARG A 104 10.06 3.08 2.62
CA ARG A 104 10.50 3.99 1.56
C ARG A 104 10.86 3.28 0.28
N HIS A 105 11.61 2.18 0.39
CA HIS A 105 12.02 1.45 -0.80
C HIS A 105 10.80 0.98 -1.61
N TYR A 106 9.82 0.34 -0.96
CA TYR A 106 8.59 -0.06 -1.64
C TYR A 106 7.82 1.13 -2.22
N GLY A 107 7.71 2.23 -1.48
CA GLY A 107 7.09 3.46 -1.99
C GLY A 107 7.79 4.04 -3.22
N GLN A 108 9.13 4.04 -3.23
CA GLN A 108 9.92 4.48 -4.38
C GLN A 108 9.71 3.58 -5.60
N GLU A 109 9.64 2.26 -5.41
CA GLU A 109 9.31 1.33 -6.50
C GLU A 109 7.90 1.56 -7.04
N MET A 110 6.91 1.82 -6.17
CA MET A 110 5.57 2.22 -6.61
C MET A 110 5.60 3.48 -7.47
N VAL A 111 6.32 4.53 -7.04
CA VAL A 111 6.45 5.77 -7.81
C VAL A 111 7.07 5.49 -9.18
N LYS A 112 8.11 4.65 -9.27
CA LYS A 112 8.70 4.24 -10.56
C LYS A 112 7.67 3.54 -11.47
N VAL A 113 6.88 2.61 -10.93
CA VAL A 113 5.81 1.93 -11.69
C VAL A 113 4.79 2.94 -12.21
N LEU A 114 4.39 3.90 -11.38
CA LEU A 114 3.41 4.93 -11.73
C LEU A 114 3.94 5.91 -12.79
N LEU A 115 5.22 6.27 -12.75
CA LEU A 115 5.86 7.17 -13.73
C LEU A 115 5.85 6.63 -15.16
N ASN A 116 5.64 5.32 -15.35
CA ASN A 116 5.48 4.71 -16.68
C ASN A 116 4.15 5.05 -17.37
N HIS A 117 3.28 5.87 -16.75
CA HIS A 117 2.00 6.28 -17.31
C HIS A 117 1.75 7.79 -17.17
N GLN A 118 1.39 8.45 -18.28
CA GLN A 118 1.30 9.92 -18.36
C GLN A 118 0.30 10.54 -17.37
N GLN A 119 -0.84 9.88 -17.12
CA GLN A 119 -1.84 10.35 -16.14
C GLN A 119 -1.27 10.36 -14.72
N PHE A 120 -0.55 9.31 -14.34
CA PHE A 120 0.04 9.19 -13.01
C PHE A 120 1.20 10.15 -12.82
N LYS A 121 1.98 10.42 -13.87
CA LYS A 121 3.02 11.45 -13.84
C LYS A 121 2.45 12.82 -13.42
N LYS A 122 1.33 13.24 -14.02
CA LYS A 122 0.65 14.49 -13.65
C LYS A 122 0.15 14.48 -12.20
N LEU A 123 -0.44 13.36 -11.76
CA LEU A 123 -0.95 13.21 -10.39
C LEU A 123 0.18 13.22 -9.34
N LEU A 124 1.33 12.62 -9.66
CA LEU A 124 2.53 12.66 -8.82
C LEU A 124 3.14 14.07 -8.76
N GLU A 125 3.22 14.77 -9.88
CA GLU A 125 3.70 16.16 -9.90
C GLU A 125 2.83 17.09 -9.04
N GLN A 126 1.51 16.89 -9.06
CA GLN A 126 0.55 17.61 -8.22
C GLN A 126 0.66 17.25 -6.74
N SER A 127 1.01 16.02 -6.41
CA SER A 127 1.18 15.60 -5.00
C SER A 127 2.56 15.95 -4.43
N LEU A 128 3.56 16.22 -5.29
CA LEU A 128 4.95 16.47 -4.91
C LEU A 128 5.37 17.96 -4.90
N SER A 129 4.49 18.91 -5.20
CA SER A 129 4.83 20.35 -5.23
C SER A 129 3.91 21.22 -4.34
N PRO A 130 4.40 22.14 -3.48
CA PRO A 130 5.77 22.39 -3.01
C PRO A 130 5.88 22.42 -1.46
N CYS A 131 6.57 21.44 -0.85
CA CYS A 131 7.14 21.61 0.49
C CYS A 131 8.63 21.22 0.59
N ASP A 132 9.25 20.63 -0.44
CA ASP A 132 10.61 20.07 -0.29
C ASP A 132 11.51 20.34 -1.52
N LEU A 133 11.81 21.62 -1.78
CA LEU A 133 12.97 22.06 -2.56
C LEU A 133 13.85 22.96 -1.71
#